data_AF-A0A2A6M5F0-F1
#
_entry.id   AF-A0A2A6M5F0-F1
#
_cell.length_a   1.000
_cell.length_b   1.000
_cell.length_c   1.000
_cell.angle_alpha   90.00
_cell.angle_beta   90.00
_cell.angle_gamma   90.00
#
_symmetry.space_group_name_H-M   'P 1'
#
loop_
_entity.id
_entity.type
_entity.pdbx_description
1 polymer ?
#
loop_
_entity_poly.entity_id
_entity_poly.type
_entity_poly.pdbx_seq_one_letter_code
_entity_poly.pdbx_strand_id
1 'polypeptide(L)'
;MRGYSDNIVAALSEAEVNALRRVYETVRTEFGIPRKGRRVQRLANFLMAEFRRYPLDEDALLAAARTFCLRQEPASEARIGELS
;
A
#
# COMPACT_ATOMS: atom_id res chain seq x y z
N MET A 1 35.80 2.50 -20.03
CA MET A 1 35.44 1.38 -19.14
C MET A 1 33.95 1.53 -18.82
N ARG A 2 33.07 0.71 -19.39
CA ARG A 2 31.63 0.74 -19.06
C ARG A 2 31.46 0.03 -17.72
N GLY A 3 31.31 0.79 -16.64
CA GLY A 3 30.84 0.27 -15.36
C GLY A 3 29.33 0.09 -15.43
N TYR A 4 28.87 -1.15 -15.58
CA TYR A 4 27.52 -1.51 -15.20
C TYR A 4 27.37 -1.32 -13.69
N SER A 5 26.22 -0.79 -13.27
CA SER A 5 25.53 -1.00 -11.98
C SER A 5 25.27 0.29 -11.20
N ASP A 6 24.15 0.94 -11.48
CA ASP A 6 23.48 1.83 -10.51
C ASP A 6 21.95 1.63 -10.53
N ASN A 7 21.50 0.41 -10.83
CA ASN A 7 20.20 -0.06 -10.37
C ASN A 7 20.39 -0.83 -9.06
N ILE A 8 21.10 -0.23 -8.10
CA ILE A 8 21.04 -0.72 -6.73
C ILE A 8 19.68 -0.26 -6.22
N VAL A 9 18.68 -1.14 -6.30
CA VAL A 9 17.56 -1.07 -5.36
C VAL A 9 18.22 -1.15 -3.99
N ALA A 10 18.35 -0.01 -3.30
CA ALA A 10 18.92 0.01 -1.96
C ALA A 10 18.16 -1.05 -1.13
N ALA A 11 18.91 -1.98 -0.55
CA ALA A 11 18.32 -2.97 0.34
C ALA A 11 17.68 -2.20 1.50
N LEU A 12 16.40 -2.45 1.76
CA LEU A 12 15.69 -1.82 2.87
C LEU A 12 16.38 -2.22 4.18
N SER A 13 16.59 -1.24 5.05
CA SER A 13 16.98 -1.49 6.44
C SER A 13 15.86 -2.20 7.19
N GLU A 14 16.22 -2.85 8.31
CA GLU A 14 15.24 -3.53 9.16
C GLU A 14 14.15 -2.57 9.69
N ALA A 15 14.53 -1.33 10.00
CA ALA A 15 13.60 -0.30 10.45
C ALA A 15 12.55 0.03 9.38
N GLU A 16 12.97 0.15 8.12
CA GLU A 16 12.08 0.45 6.99
C GLU A 16 11.16 -0.73 6.68
N VAL A 17 11.67 -1.97 6.74
CA VAL A 17 10.84 -3.18 6.62
C VAL A 17 9.80 -3.25 7.73
N ASN A 18 10.18 -2.93 8.97
CA ASN A 18 9.26 -2.91 10.09
C ASN A 18 8.18 -1.82 9.96
N ALA A 19 8.53 -0.62 9.50
CA ALA A 19 7.57 0.45 9.22
C ALA A 19 6.57 0.04 8.12
N LEU A 20 7.08 -0.49 7.00
CA LEU A 20 6.23 -1.00 5.90
C LEU A 20 5.28 -2.10 6.38
N ARG A 21 5.77 -3.03 7.22
CA ARG A 21 4.93 -4.10 7.80
C ARG A 21 3.84 -3.53 8.71
N ARG A 22 4.16 -2.56 9.57
CA ARG A 22 3.18 -1.91 10.46
C ARG A 22 2.10 -1.19 9.67
N VAL A 23 2.48 -0.36 8.69
CA VAL A 23 1.52 0.34 7.84
C VAL A 23 0.63 -0.65 7.08
N TYR A 24 1.23 -1.69 6.51
CA TYR A 24 0.49 -2.72 5.77
C TYR A 24 -0.55 -3.43 6.66
N GLU A 25 -0.17 -3.94 7.83
CA GLU A 25 -1.12 -4.65 8.72
C GLU A 25 -2.19 -3.72 9.28
N THR A 26 -1.85 -2.47 9.59
CA THR A 26 -2.81 -1.45 10.05
C THR A 26 -3.89 -1.21 8.99
N VAL A 27 -3.50 -0.84 7.77
CA VAL A 27 -4.46 -0.54 6.69
C VAL A 27 -5.22 -1.79 6.28
N ARG A 28 -4.56 -2.95 6.23
CA ARG A 28 -5.21 -4.21 5.91
C ARG A 28 -6.33 -4.52 6.91
N THR A 29 -6.09 -4.30 8.20
CA THR A 29 -7.07 -4.53 9.27
C THR A 29 -8.18 -3.49 9.23
N GLU A 30 -7.83 -2.20 9.09
CA GLU A 30 -8.76 -1.06 9.04
C GLU A 30 -9.79 -1.21 7.91
N PHE A 31 -9.35 -1.67 6.73
CA PHE A 31 -10.21 -1.83 5.54
C PHE A 31 -10.68 -3.26 5.29
N GLY A 32 -10.51 -4.17 6.26
CA GLY A 32 -10.95 -5.57 6.14
C GLY A 32 -10.34 -6.32 4.94
N ILE A 33 -9.14 -5.96 4.49
CA ILE A 33 -8.53 -6.54 3.29
C ILE A 33 -8.07 -7.98 3.59
N PRO A 34 -8.50 -9.00 2.82
CA PRO A 34 -8.06 -10.38 3.02
C PRO A 34 -6.55 -10.53 2.83
N ARG A 35 -5.91 -11.51 3.51
CA ARG A 35 -4.46 -11.79 3.35
C ARG A 35 -4.05 -12.30 1.97
N LYS A 36 -5.02 -12.63 1.11
CA LYS A 36 -4.80 -13.16 -0.23
C LYS A 36 -5.70 -12.43 -1.23
N GLY A 37 -5.28 -12.41 -2.48
CA GLY A 37 -6.06 -11.85 -3.60
C GLY A 37 -5.52 -10.53 -4.14
N ARG A 38 -6.22 -9.98 -5.13
CA ARG A 38 -5.74 -8.83 -5.90
C ARG A 38 -5.64 -7.53 -5.09
N ARG A 39 -6.58 -7.29 -4.16
CA ARG A 39 -6.64 -6.05 -3.36
C ARG A 39 -5.40 -5.92 -2.45
N VAL A 40 -5.00 -7.01 -1.80
CA VAL A 40 -3.83 -7.02 -0.92
C VAL A 40 -2.51 -6.91 -1.68
N GLN A 41 -2.41 -7.53 -2.86
CA GLN A 41 -1.24 -7.37 -3.72
C GLN A 41 -1.10 -5.92 -4.21
N ARG A 42 -2.21 -5.27 -4.57
CA ARG A 42 -2.22 -3.86 -4.97
C ARG A 42 -1.78 -2.93 -3.83
N LEU A 43 -2.21 -3.21 -2.59
CA LEU A 43 -1.77 -2.48 -1.40
C LEU A 43 -0.26 -2.62 -1.19
N ALA A 44 0.27 -3.84 -1.23
CA ALA A 44 1.70 -4.07 -1.07
C ALA A 44 2.52 -3.37 -2.16
N ASN A 45 2.07 -3.44 -3.42
CA ASN A 45 2.73 -2.77 -4.54
C ASN A 45 2.70 -1.25 -4.40
N PHE A 46 1.57 -0.68 -3.95
CA PHE A 46 1.43 0.75 -3.70
C PHE A 46 2.41 1.22 -2.61
N LEU A 47 2.44 0.53 -1.46
CA LEU A 47 3.33 0.87 -0.35
C LEU A 47 4.80 0.85 -0.78
N MET A 48 5.22 -0.18 -1.51
CA MET A 48 6.58 -0.27 -2.02
C MET A 48 6.91 0.83 -3.05
N ALA A 49 5.94 1.23 -3.88
CA ALA A 49 6.13 2.30 -4.85
C ALA A 49 6.24 3.67 -4.18
N GLU A 50 5.38 3.97 -3.22
CA GLU A 50 5.41 5.23 -2.48
C GLU A 50 6.69 5.35 -1.64
N PHE A 51 7.07 4.29 -0.94
CA PHE A 51 8.30 4.24 -0.15
C PHE A 51 9.56 4.46 -1.00
N ARG A 52 9.60 3.95 -2.23
CA ARG A 52 10.74 4.15 -3.14
C ARG A 52 10.80 5.57 -3.73
N ARG A 53 9.65 6.24 -3.87
CA ARG A 53 9.60 7.61 -4.43
C ARG A 53 10.09 8.64 -3.43
N TYR A 54 9.76 8.43 -2.16
CA TYR A 54 10.15 9.30 -1.06
C TYR A 54 10.37 8.43 0.17
N PRO A 55 11.48 8.62 0.92
CA PRO A 55 11.58 8.08 2.28
C PRO A 55 10.58 8.85 3.16
N LEU A 56 9.30 8.52 3.00
CA LEU A 56 8.20 9.08 3.78
C LEU A 56 8.35 8.56 5.20
N ASP A 57 8.05 9.43 6.16
CA ASP A 57 7.78 8.99 7.52
C ASP A 57 6.58 8.01 7.55
N GLU A 58 6.52 7.19 8.59
CA GLU A 58 5.53 6.12 8.73
C GLU A 58 4.08 6.66 8.68
N ASP A 59 3.84 7.87 9.21
CA ASP A 59 2.54 8.50 9.27
C ASP A 59 2.06 8.98 7.88
N ALA A 60 2.96 9.57 7.10
CA ALA A 60 2.68 9.99 5.73
C ALA A 60 2.41 8.78 4.82
N LEU A 61 3.15 7.69 4.99
CA LEU A 61 2.91 6.44 4.26
C LEU A 61 1.54 5.83 4.63
N LEU A 62 1.18 5.88 5.91
CA LEU A 62 -0.14 5.45 6.40
C LEU A 62 -1.27 6.30 5.80
N ALA A 63 -1.14 7.62 5.79
CA ALA A 63 -2.12 8.53 5.21
C ALA A 63 -2.31 8.29 3.70
N ALA A 64 -1.22 8.08 2.97
CA ALA A 64 -1.25 7.74 1.55
C ALA A 64 -1.97 6.40 1.30
N ALA A 65 -1.68 5.38 2.10
CA ALA A 65 -2.27 4.06 1.98
C ALA A 65 -3.78 4.04 2.29
N ARG A 66 -4.24 4.81 3.29
CA ARG A 66 -5.66 5.04 3.56
C ARG A 66 -6.36 5.67 2.37
N THR A 67 -5.77 6.72 1.82
CA THR A 67 -6.30 7.42 0.64
C THR A 67 -6.41 6.47 -0.56
N PHE A 68 -5.41 5.61 -0.76
CA PHE A 68 -5.42 4.58 -1.80
C PHE A 68 -6.51 3.53 -1.61
N CYS A 69 -6.79 3.12 -0.37
CA CYS A 69 -7.84 2.15 -0.07
C CYS A 69 -9.24 2.73 -0.26
N LEU A 70 -9.46 3.98 0.17
CA LEU A 70 -10.72 4.70 -0.03
C LEU A 70 -11.07 4.86 -1.52
N ARG A 71 -10.07 5.19 -2.36
CA ARG A 71 -10.28 5.32 -3.82
C ARG A 71 -10.54 3.99 -4.54
N GLN A 72 -10.26 2.86 -3.89
CA GLN A 72 -10.46 1.53 -4.45
C GLN A 72 -11.73 0.84 -3.97
N GLU A 73 -12.46 1.44 -3.02
CA GLU A 73 -13.81 0.97 -2.75
C GLU A 73 -14.65 1.25 -3.99
N PRO A 74 -15.19 0.22 -4.67
CA PRO A 74 -16.22 0.47 -5.65
C PRO A 74 -17.39 1.15 -4.93
N ALA A 75 -17.97 2.18 -5.54
CA ALA A 75 -19.26 2.74 -5.17
C ALA A 75 -20.38 1.69 -5.36
N SER A 76 -20.35 0.60 -4.58
CA SER A 76 -21.31 -0.48 -4.66
C SER A 76 -21.77 -0.92 -3.27
N GLU A 77 -22.27 0.05 -2.51
CA GLU A 77 -23.43 -0.16 -1.61
C GLU A 77 -24.50 0.91 -1.85
N ALA A 78 -24.62 1.38 -3.09
CA ALA A 78 -25.85 2.00 -3.60
C ALA A 78 -26.48 1.07 -4.65
N ARG A 79 -26.81 -0.16 -4.24
CA ARG A 79 -27.96 -0.88 -4.79
C ARG A 79 -29.03 -0.96 -3.72
N ILE A 80 -29.45 0.22 -3.29
CA ILE A 80 -30.82 0.42 -2.88
C ILE A 80 -31.60 0.51 -4.20
N GLY A 81 -32.18 -0.62 -4.58
CA GLY A 81 -33.34 -0.71 -5.46
C GLY A 81 -34.11 -1.87 -4.85
N GLU A 82 -35.14 -1.65 -4.03
CA GLU A 82 -36.40 -1.02 -4.44
C GLU A 82 -36.68 -1.32 -5.91
N LEU A 83 -37.51 -2.34 -6.14
CA LEU A 83 -38.77 -2.20 -6.87
C LEU A 83 -39.50 -3.54 -6.80
N SER A 84 -40.62 -3.50 -6.06
CA SER A 84 -41.87 -4.26 -6.25
C SER A 84 -41.88 -5.78 -6.16
#